data_AF-A0A5K1K3G6-F1
#
_entry.id   AF-A0A5K1K3G6-F1
#
_cell.length_a   1.000
_cell.length_b   1.000
_cell.length_c   1.000
_cell.angle_alpha   90.00
_cell.angle_beta   90.00
_cell.angle_gamma   90.00
#
_symmetry.space_group_name_H-M   'P 1'
#
loop_
_entity.id
_entity.type
_entity.pdbx_description
1 polymer ?
#
loop_
_entity_poly.entity_id
_entity_poly.type
_entity_poly.pdbx_seq_one_letter_code
_entity_poly.pdbx_strand_id
1 'polypeptide(L)'
;ASNAVEILRAAGPEGLHAAEIARRVDEVLGSEGKSADGASLDPDKLSEGHILRLLATFHWIREVRPNVFANNRLSALVDSGKTPEQIHDSPMQKYDGTDCIAALVPMKSDEFFKAVAHITDTLLPNKARATSLRKLLDQRDSEATETPVQYKVPVNLA
;
A
#
# COMPACT_ATOMS: atom_id res chain seq x y z
N ALA A 1 5.13 -2.84 -4.37
CA ALA A 1 4.73 -1.44 -4.64
C ALA A 1 4.26 -1.37 -6.09
N SER A 2 3.20 -0.63 -6.41
CA SER A 2 2.54 -0.68 -7.73
C SER A 2 3.29 0.01 -8.87
N ASN A 3 4.38 0.75 -8.61
CA ASN A 3 5.18 1.44 -9.65
C ASN A 3 4.37 2.42 -10.55
N ALA A 4 3.22 2.90 -10.06
CA ALA A 4 2.31 3.76 -10.82
C ALA A 4 2.96 5.10 -11.24
N VAL A 5 3.87 5.64 -10.43
CA VAL A 5 4.55 6.92 -10.73
C VAL A 5 5.43 6.77 -11.97
N GLU A 6 6.18 5.68 -12.10
CA GLU A 6 7.03 5.42 -13.25
C GLU A 6 6.21 5.17 -14.53
N ILE A 7 5.08 4.47 -14.39
CA ILE A 7 4.14 4.22 -15.48
C ILE A 7 3.50 5.53 -15.98
N LEU A 8 3.06 6.38 -15.05
CA LEU A 8 2.48 7.69 -15.38
C LEU A 8 3.51 8.66 -15.95
N ARG A 9 4.77 8.56 -15.54
CA ARG A 9 5.87 9.33 -16.14
C ARG A 9 6.07 8.94 -17.60
N ALA A 10 6.05 7.64 -17.91
CA ALA A 10 6.14 7.15 -19.28
C ALA A 10 4.93 7.56 -20.14
N ALA A 11 3.75 7.69 -19.54
CA ALA A 11 2.54 8.20 -20.22
C ALA A 11 2.58 9.72 -20.49
N GLY A 12 3.30 10.48 -19.68
CA GLY A 12 3.48 11.92 -19.85
C GLY A 12 2.30 12.77 -19.33
N PRO A 13 2.20 14.05 -19.75
CA PRO A 13 1.30 15.03 -19.15
C PRO A 13 -0.18 14.79 -19.43
N GLU A 14 -0.51 14.10 -20.53
CA GLU A 14 -1.90 13.71 -20.88
C GLU A 14 -2.46 12.63 -19.95
N GLY A 15 -1.58 11.94 -19.22
CA GLY A 15 -1.96 10.89 -18.28
C GLY A 15 -2.36 9.58 -18.93
N LEU A 16 -2.87 8.67 -18.11
CA LEU A 16 -3.25 7.32 -18.51
C LEU A 16 -4.59 6.94 -17.85
N HIS A 17 -5.40 6.17 -18.56
CA HIS A 17 -6.68 5.71 -18.02
C HIS A 17 -6.46 4.63 -16.95
N ALA A 18 -7.26 4.63 -15.88
CA ALA A 18 -7.12 3.72 -14.73
C ALA A 18 -6.97 2.25 -15.13
N ALA A 19 -7.79 1.76 -16.06
CA ALA A 19 -7.72 0.39 -16.57
C ALA A 19 -6.39 0.07 -17.29
N GLU A 20 -5.83 1.05 -17.99
CA GLU A 20 -4.54 0.90 -18.68
C GLU A 20 -3.37 1.00 -17.70
N ILE A 21 -3.50 1.79 -16.63
CA ILE A 21 -2.53 1.79 -15.53
C ILE A 21 -2.49 0.39 -14.90
N ALA A 22 -3.66 -0.19 -14.57
CA ALA A 22 -3.74 -1.51 -13.94
C ALA A 22 -3.08 -2.58 -14.80
N ARG A 23 -3.35 -2.57 -16.11
CA ARG A 23 -2.70 -3.49 -17.05
C ARG A 23 -1.18 -3.35 -17.04
N ARG A 24 -0.66 -2.12 -17.06
CA ARG A 24 0.79 -1.88 -17.01
C ARG A 24 1.42 -2.24 -15.68
N VAL A 25 0.70 -2.07 -14.57
CA VAL A 25 1.16 -2.52 -13.26
C VAL A 25 1.30 -4.04 -13.25
N ASP A 26 0.29 -4.76 -13.76
CA ASP A 26 0.34 -6.22 -13.90
C ASP A 26 1.49 -6.66 -14.82
N GLU A 27 1.71 -5.96 -15.94
CA GLU A 27 2.84 -6.21 -16.84
C GLU A 27 4.19 -6.03 -16.13
N VAL A 28 4.38 -4.93 -15.39
CA VAL A 28 5.65 -4.63 -14.68
C VAL A 28 5.91 -5.60 -13.54
N LEU A 29 4.86 -6.02 -12.82
CA LEU A 29 5.02 -6.94 -11.68
C LEU A 29 5.11 -8.42 -12.10
N GLY A 30 4.68 -8.76 -13.32
CA GLY A 30 4.80 -10.11 -13.87
C GLY A 30 4.19 -11.19 -12.98
N SER A 31 4.92 -12.30 -12.78
CA SER A 31 4.47 -13.40 -11.92
C SER A 31 4.51 -13.08 -10.43
N GLU A 32 5.31 -12.10 -10.00
CA GLU A 32 5.47 -11.74 -8.59
C GLU A 32 4.38 -10.80 -8.08
N GLY A 33 3.65 -10.14 -8.98
CA GLY A 33 2.52 -9.27 -8.64
C GLY A 33 1.17 -9.96 -8.45
N LYS A 34 1.09 -11.26 -8.75
CA LYS A 34 -0.18 -12.00 -8.64
C LYS A 34 -0.53 -12.19 -7.17
N SER A 35 -1.81 -11.95 -6.84
CA SER A 35 -2.35 -12.30 -5.53
C SER A 35 -2.12 -13.79 -5.24
N ALA A 36 -2.23 -14.21 -3.97
CA ALA A 36 -2.13 -15.61 -3.57
C ALA A 36 -3.06 -16.55 -4.38
N ASP A 37 -4.15 -15.99 -4.94
CA ASP A 37 -5.12 -16.69 -5.79
C ASP A 37 -4.77 -16.68 -7.30
N GLY A 38 -3.61 -16.14 -7.70
CA GLY A 38 -3.17 -16.04 -9.08
C GLY A 38 -3.91 -14.99 -9.92
N ALA A 39 -4.85 -14.25 -9.32
CA ALA A 39 -5.63 -13.22 -9.98
C ALA A 39 -4.79 -11.96 -10.26
N SER A 40 -4.92 -11.44 -11.49
CA SER A 40 -4.46 -10.10 -11.89
C SER A 40 -5.20 -9.02 -11.11
N LEU A 41 -4.62 -7.81 -11.03
CA LEU A 41 -5.27 -6.68 -10.39
C LEU A 41 -6.59 -6.37 -11.10
N ASP A 42 -7.70 -6.61 -10.42
CA ASP A 42 -9.03 -6.41 -10.97
C ASP A 42 -9.28 -4.89 -11.14
N PRO A 43 -9.43 -4.37 -12.37
CA PRO A 43 -9.54 -2.93 -12.62
C PRO A 43 -10.80 -2.32 -11.97
N ASP A 44 -11.84 -3.14 -11.78
CA ASP A 44 -13.11 -2.73 -11.16
C ASP A 44 -13.15 -3.05 -9.66
N LYS A 45 -12.41 -4.07 -9.19
CA LYS A 45 -12.35 -4.39 -7.76
C LYS A 45 -11.14 -3.72 -7.10
N LEU A 46 -11.41 -2.47 -6.70
CA LEU A 46 -11.01 -1.90 -5.40
C LEU A 46 -9.63 -1.26 -5.21
N SER A 47 -8.69 -1.21 -6.14
CA SER A 47 -7.42 -0.54 -5.84
C SER A 47 -7.17 0.68 -6.71
N GLU A 48 -6.98 0.55 -8.01
CA GLU A 48 -6.29 1.63 -8.69
C GLU A 48 -7.14 2.87 -8.95
N GLY A 49 -8.33 2.75 -9.57
CA GLY A 49 -9.18 3.93 -9.81
C GLY A 49 -9.59 4.67 -8.52
N HIS A 50 -9.96 3.95 -7.47
CA HIS A 50 -10.37 4.54 -6.19
C HIS A 50 -9.18 5.10 -5.38
N ILE A 51 -8.07 4.37 -5.28
CA ILE A 51 -6.87 4.85 -4.58
C ILE A 51 -6.26 6.02 -5.35
N LEU A 52 -6.17 5.96 -6.68
CA LEU A 52 -5.71 7.08 -7.49
C LEU A 52 -6.62 8.29 -7.33
N ARG A 53 -7.95 8.13 -7.30
CA ARG A 53 -8.87 9.25 -7.02
C ARG A 53 -8.66 9.83 -5.62
N LEU A 54 -8.43 8.98 -4.61
CA LEU A 54 -8.10 9.41 -3.26
C LEU A 54 -6.78 10.20 -3.24
N LEU A 55 -5.74 9.69 -3.88
CA LEU A 55 -4.45 10.36 -4.02
C LEU A 55 -4.57 11.67 -4.80
N ALA A 56 -5.45 11.75 -5.80
CA ALA A 56 -5.74 12.97 -6.53
C ALA A 56 -6.40 14.03 -5.62
N THR A 57 -7.26 13.60 -4.69
CA THR A 57 -7.90 14.47 -3.69
C THR A 57 -6.87 15.06 -2.72
N PHE A 58 -5.84 14.29 -2.36
CA PHE A 58 -4.70 14.76 -1.56
C PHE A 58 -3.59 15.41 -2.38
N HIS A 59 -3.83 15.70 -3.67
CA HIS A 59 -2.86 16.31 -4.59
C HIS A 59 -1.55 15.53 -4.75
N TRP A 60 -1.52 14.21 -4.50
CA TRP A 60 -0.36 13.36 -4.79
C TRP A 60 -0.23 13.04 -6.27
N ILE A 61 -1.35 12.93 -6.98
CA ILE A 61 -1.41 12.81 -8.44
C ILE A 61 -2.45 13.79 -8.99
N ARG A 62 -2.53 13.95 -10.31
CA ARG A 62 -3.50 14.84 -10.97
C ARG A 62 -4.48 14.03 -11.81
N GLU A 63 -5.77 14.14 -11.55
CA GLU A 63 -6.81 13.65 -12.47
C GLU A 63 -7.02 14.69 -13.58
N VAL A 64 -6.75 14.32 -14.84
CA VAL A 64 -6.85 15.21 -16.01
C VAL A 64 -8.25 15.16 -16.61
N ARG A 65 -8.85 13.97 -16.65
CA ARG A 65 -10.22 13.67 -17.10
C ARG A 65 -10.75 12.52 -16.24
N PRO A 66 -12.06 12.23 -16.25
CA PRO A 66 -12.59 11.11 -15.48
C PRO A 66 -11.82 9.82 -15.76
N ASN A 67 -11.29 9.20 -14.70
CA ASN A 67 -10.46 7.99 -14.75
C ASN A 67 -9.13 8.13 -15.50
N VAL A 68 -8.67 9.34 -15.82
CA VAL A 68 -7.36 9.60 -16.46
C VAL A 68 -6.47 10.36 -15.49
N PHE A 69 -5.36 9.74 -15.10
CA PHE A 69 -4.45 10.26 -14.08
C PHE A 69 -3.08 10.57 -14.68
N ALA A 70 -2.43 11.61 -14.17
CA ALA A 70 -1.09 12.03 -14.56
C ALA A 70 -0.26 12.39 -13.32
N ASN A 71 1.06 12.33 -13.46
CA ASN A 71 1.98 12.79 -12.43
C ASN A 71 1.90 14.31 -12.23
N ASN A 72 2.17 14.73 -11.01
CA ASN A 72 2.36 16.12 -10.61
C ASN A 72 3.73 16.33 -9.94
N ARG A 73 3.95 17.51 -9.35
CA ARG A 73 5.23 17.85 -8.72
C ARG A 73 5.52 17.02 -7.45
N LEU A 74 4.50 16.58 -6.72
CA LEU A 74 4.67 15.74 -5.53
C LEU A 74 4.97 14.29 -5.92
N SER A 75 4.24 13.71 -6.88
CA SER A 75 4.56 12.36 -7.37
C SER A 75 5.96 12.28 -7.97
N ALA A 76 6.44 13.36 -8.59
CA ALA A 76 7.81 13.41 -9.14
C ALA A 76 8.90 13.29 -8.07
N LEU A 77 8.62 13.61 -6.80
CA LEU A 77 9.58 13.42 -5.69
C LEU A 77 9.76 11.94 -5.33
N VAL A 78 8.76 11.10 -5.66
CA VAL A 78 8.75 9.67 -5.36
C VAL A 78 9.11 8.83 -6.59
N ASP A 79 9.48 9.49 -7.69
CA ASP A 79 9.94 8.83 -8.90
C ASP A 79 11.33 8.23 -8.67
N SER A 80 11.49 6.95 -8.99
CA SER A 80 12.81 6.32 -8.99
C SER A 80 13.66 6.73 -10.20
N GLY A 81 13.05 7.31 -11.25
CA GLY A 81 13.73 7.68 -12.48
C GLY A 81 13.99 6.51 -13.44
N LYS A 82 13.79 5.27 -12.99
CA LYS A 82 13.89 4.06 -13.82
C LYS A 82 12.66 3.89 -14.69
N THR A 83 12.83 3.29 -15.87
CA THR A 83 11.69 3.01 -16.75
C THR A 83 10.94 1.77 -16.28
N PRO A 84 9.64 1.64 -16.60
CA PRO A 84 8.87 0.44 -16.27
C PRO A 84 9.53 -0.86 -16.75
N GLU A 85 10.20 -0.84 -17.91
CA GLU A 85 10.90 -1.99 -18.49
C GLU A 85 12.13 -2.37 -17.65
N GLN A 86 12.91 -1.39 -17.20
CA GLN A 86 14.05 -1.64 -16.31
C GLN A 86 13.62 -2.22 -14.97
N ILE A 87 12.45 -1.80 -14.47
CA ILE A 87 11.89 -2.31 -13.22
C ILE A 87 11.38 -3.74 -13.41
N HIS A 88 10.76 -4.04 -14.55
CA HIS A 88 10.32 -5.38 -14.90
C HIS A 88 11.51 -6.35 -14.97
N ASP A 89 12.59 -5.96 -15.66
CA ASP A 89 13.75 -6.84 -15.87
C ASP A 89 14.59 -7.05 -14.61
N SER A 90 14.59 -6.09 -13.68
CA SER A 90 15.39 -6.15 -12.45
C SER A 90 14.68 -5.43 -11.30
N PRO A 91 13.61 -6.02 -10.73
CA PRO A 91 12.77 -5.35 -9.73
C PRO A 91 13.51 -5.03 -8.44
N MET A 92 14.46 -5.90 -8.03
CA MET A 92 15.28 -5.65 -6.83
C MET A 92 16.21 -4.46 -6.98
N GLN A 93 16.64 -4.15 -8.20
CA GLN A 93 17.58 -3.06 -8.49
C GLN A 93 16.86 -1.73 -8.75
N LYS A 94 15.54 -1.64 -8.51
CA LYS A 94 14.74 -0.44 -8.77
C LYS A 94 15.38 0.82 -8.17
N TYR A 95 15.92 0.72 -6.97
CA TYR A 95 16.44 1.86 -6.21
C TYR A 95 17.94 2.10 -6.39
N ASP A 96 18.65 1.21 -7.09
CA ASP A 96 20.10 1.30 -7.26
C ASP A 96 20.47 2.52 -8.12
N GLY A 97 21.35 3.38 -7.59
CA GLY A 97 21.81 4.59 -8.27
C GLY A 97 20.80 5.74 -8.26
N THR A 98 19.80 5.73 -7.37
CA THR A 98 18.77 6.78 -7.23
C THR A 98 18.95 7.59 -5.95
N ASP A 99 18.23 8.70 -5.79
CA ASP A 99 18.24 9.55 -4.59
C ASP A 99 17.59 8.89 -3.35
N CYS A 100 17.21 7.60 -3.44
CA CYS A 100 16.60 6.78 -2.39
C CYS A 100 15.24 7.26 -1.84
N ILE A 101 14.75 8.46 -2.21
CA ILE A 101 13.45 8.99 -1.77
C ILE A 101 12.31 8.05 -2.19
N ALA A 102 12.38 7.51 -3.41
CA ALA A 102 11.43 6.52 -3.90
C ALA A 102 11.40 5.23 -3.07
N ALA A 103 12.52 4.85 -2.42
CA ALA A 103 12.60 3.68 -1.53
C ALA A 103 11.99 3.95 -0.15
N LEU A 104 11.96 5.22 0.28
CA LEU A 104 11.42 5.60 1.58
C LEU A 104 9.91 5.29 1.68
N VAL A 105 9.14 5.55 0.62
CA VAL A 105 7.69 5.32 0.63
C VAL A 105 7.31 3.87 0.90
N PRO A 106 7.77 2.87 0.13
CA PRO A 106 7.45 1.47 0.41
C PRO A 106 8.00 0.98 1.75
N MET A 107 9.21 1.41 2.16
CA MET A 107 9.77 1.09 3.48
C MET A 107 8.87 1.63 4.61
N LYS A 108 8.42 2.89 4.52
CA LYS A 108 7.51 3.47 5.51
C LYS A 108 6.16 2.77 5.53
N SER A 109 5.59 2.48 4.35
CA SER A 109 4.29 1.84 4.27
C SER A 109 4.30 0.40 4.78
N ASP A 110 5.37 -0.36 4.56
CA ASP A 110 5.43 -1.75 4.98
C ASP A 110 5.95 -1.92 6.42
N GLU A 111 7.05 -1.27 6.79
CA GLU A 111 7.69 -1.50 8.08
C GLU A 111 7.17 -0.55 9.16
N PHE A 112 7.12 0.76 8.89
CA PHE A 112 6.76 1.75 9.90
C PHE A 112 5.30 1.63 10.33
N PHE A 113 4.37 1.45 9.40
CA PHE A 113 2.95 1.36 9.76
C PHE A 113 2.63 0.10 10.56
N LYS A 114 3.28 -1.05 10.24
CA LYS A 114 3.18 -2.25 11.07
C LYS A 114 3.77 -2.02 12.46
N ALA A 115 4.97 -1.43 12.53
CA ALA A 115 5.61 -1.13 13.81
C ALA A 115 4.76 -0.18 14.68
N VAL A 116 4.22 0.89 14.12
CA VAL A 116 3.36 1.86 14.84
C VAL A 116 2.05 1.22 15.31
N ALA A 117 1.48 0.28 14.55
CA ALA A 117 0.32 -0.47 14.99
C ALA A 117 0.61 -1.33 16.23
N HIS A 118 1.83 -1.89 16.33
CA HIS A 118 2.23 -2.76 17.44
C HIS A 118 2.86 -2.02 18.63
N ILE A 119 3.50 -0.86 18.42
CA ILE A 119 4.23 -0.14 19.47
C ILE A 119 3.31 0.29 20.61
N THR A 120 2.06 0.64 20.28
CA THR A 120 1.05 1.04 21.27
C THR A 120 0.64 -0.15 22.15
N ASP A 121 0.55 -1.35 21.57
CA ASP A 121 0.24 -2.59 22.29
C ASP A 121 1.38 -3.00 23.22
N THR A 122 2.64 -2.75 22.83
CA THR A 122 3.82 -3.11 23.63
C THR A 122 4.11 -2.09 24.73
N LEU A 123 3.93 -0.80 24.49
CA LEU A 123 4.33 0.26 25.43
C LEU A 123 3.23 0.66 26.42
N LEU A 124 1.94 0.46 26.09
CA LEU A 124 0.85 0.86 26.99
C LEU A 124 0.34 -0.34 27.80
N PRO A 125 0.54 -0.36 29.14
CA PRO A 125 0.27 -1.53 29.97
C PRO A 125 -1.23 -1.86 30.15
N ASN A 126 -2.17 -1.02 29.69
CA ASN A 126 -3.60 -1.18 29.96
C ASN A 126 -4.50 -0.51 28.91
N LYS A 127 -4.38 -0.88 27.64
CA LYS A 127 -5.52 -0.75 26.72
C LYS A 127 -5.99 -2.14 26.36
N ALA A 128 -7.16 -2.51 26.88
CA ALA A 128 -7.94 -3.56 26.25
C ALA A 128 -7.98 -3.19 24.77
N ARG A 129 -7.34 -4.01 23.92
CA ARG A 129 -7.31 -3.79 22.48
C ARG A 129 -8.71 -3.36 22.05
N ALA A 130 -8.81 -2.52 21.03
CA ALA A 130 -9.98 -2.54 20.16
C ALA A 130 -10.03 -3.90 19.40
N THR A 131 -9.89 -5.03 20.11
CA THR A 131 -10.24 -6.39 19.71
C THR A 131 -11.75 -6.54 19.62
N SER A 132 -12.51 -5.45 19.74
CA SER A 132 -13.94 -5.46 19.48
C SER A 132 -14.22 -6.06 18.11
N LEU A 133 -13.34 -6.04 17.10
CA LEU A 133 -13.63 -6.78 15.87
C LEU A 133 -13.68 -8.29 16.05
N ARG A 134 -12.67 -8.93 16.68
CA ARG A 134 -12.71 -10.37 16.98
C ARG A 134 -13.79 -10.70 18.00
N LYS A 135 -13.96 -9.85 19.01
CA LYS A 135 -14.99 -10.02 20.05
C LYS A 135 -16.40 -9.82 19.51
N LEU A 136 -16.63 -8.94 18.53
CA LEU A 136 -17.90 -8.73 17.84
C LEU A 136 -18.18 -9.81 16.79
N LEU A 137 -17.14 -10.33 16.14
CA LEU A 137 -17.24 -11.48 15.22
C LEU A 137 -17.55 -12.77 16.01
N ASP A 138 -16.83 -13.03 17.11
CA ASP A 138 -17.14 -14.13 18.03
C ASP A 138 -18.48 -13.94 18.72
N GLN A 139 -18.85 -12.72 19.13
CA GLN A 139 -20.18 -12.43 19.72
C GLN A 139 -21.32 -12.70 18.73
N ARG A 140 -21.07 -12.68 17.42
CA ARG A 140 -22.06 -13.07 16.42
C ARG A 140 -22.29 -14.58 16.39
N ASP A 141 -21.27 -15.35 16.78
CA ASP A 141 -21.30 -16.82 16.78
C ASP A 141 -21.48 -17.43 18.17
N SER A 142 -21.37 -16.64 19.24
CA SER A 142 -21.42 -17.13 20.62
C SER A 142 -22.06 -16.14 21.59
N GLU A 143 -23.38 -16.27 21.75
CA GLU A 143 -24.09 -15.93 22.99
C GLU A 143 -23.69 -16.91 24.13
N ALA A 144 -22.40 -16.99 24.44
CA ALA A 144 -21.92 -17.75 25.59
C ALA A 144 -20.94 -16.89 26.40
N THR A 145 -21.43 -16.44 27.54
CA THR A 145 -20.73 -15.67 28.58
C THR A 145 -19.47 -16.39 29.04
N GLU A 146 -18.29 -15.88 28.67
CA GLU A 146 -17.04 -16.22 29.34
C GLU A 146 -16.28 -14.97 29.80
N THR A 147 -15.84 -15.01 31.06
CA THR A 147 -15.13 -13.94 31.77
C THR A 147 -13.77 -13.63 31.12
N PRO A 148 -13.36 -12.35 31.04
CA PRO A 148 -12.13 -11.96 30.36
C PRO A 148 -10.89 -12.48 31.09
N VAL A 149 -10.09 -13.29 30.40
CA VAL A 149 -8.79 -13.78 30.90
C VAL A 149 -7.80 -12.61 30.98
N GLN A 150 -7.34 -12.28 32.20
CA GLN A 150 -6.23 -11.35 32.43
C GLN A 150 -4.90 -12.06 32.17
N TYR A 151 -4.18 -11.67 31.11
CA TYR A 151 -2.81 -12.12 30.91
C TYR A 151 -1.84 -11.14 31.59
N LYS A 152 -1.20 -11.57 32.68
CA LYS A 152 -0.07 -10.83 33.28
C LYS A 152 1.19 -11.13 32.48
N VAL A 153 1.66 -10.14 31.74
CA VAL A 153 2.99 -10.19 31.11
C VAL A 153 4.04 -9.96 32.20
N PRO A 154 5.01 -10.86 32.43
CA PRO A 154 6.13 -10.57 33.31
C PRO A 154 7.01 -9.54 32.60
N VAL A 155 6.91 -8.27 33.03
CA VAL A 155 7.80 -7.20 32.60
C VAL A 155 9.16 -7.48 33.24
N ASN A 156 10.06 -8.12 32.48
CA ASN A 156 11.49 -8.13 32.80
C ASN A 156 12.11 -6.85 32.24
N LEU A 157 12.00 -5.77 33.00
CA LEU A 157 12.97 -4.69 32.97
C LEU A 157 13.69 -4.69 34.32
N ALA A 158 15.02 -4.60 34.25
CA ALA A 158 15.97 -4.69 35.36
C ALA A 158 15.59 -3.87 36.60
#